data_AF-A0A9D7K5I4-F1
#
_entry.id   AF-A0A9D7K5I4-F1
#
_cell.length_a   1.000
_cell.length_b   1.000
_cell.length_c   1.000
_cell.angle_alpha   90.00
_cell.angle_beta   90.00
_cell.angle_gamma   90.00
#
_symmetry.space_group_name_H-M   'P 1'
#
loop_
_entity.id
_entity.type
_entity.pdbx_description
1 polymer ?
#
loop_
_entity_poly.entity_id
_entity_poly.type
_entity_poly.pdbx_seq_one_letter_code
_entity_poly.pdbx_strand_id
1 'polypeptide(L)'
;MNRKNRWFAALMAVVFGFVGVHKLYLGKIGGFILYLFLFFMSISIFFMPLTFIFGLIDSFKIMSMSDEEFDEKYNYGVPQGIPRGRLEKRREEQMTKYNRPQANSINNFKNKTKISTLKNSGLKKYKDFDLDDAILDFVKVLELNPKDSNTHFTVACAYSLTEQKEKAFRHLSLAVETGMDDVNRILTHDDLAFVRIQPEFDNFKKGGFRYTSMDNNSNQQEAILHQLQKISDLRNRGLLSELDFNVERKKILRQ
;
A
#
# COMPACT_ATOMS: atom_id res chain seq x y z
N MET A 1 -2.82 16.81 44.33
CA MET A 1 -2.33 16.64 45.71
C MET A 1 -0.83 16.45 45.66
N ASN A 2 -0.07 17.11 46.54
CA ASN A 2 1.40 16.98 46.58
C ASN A 2 1.79 15.66 47.26
N ARG A 3 2.83 15.00 46.75
CA ARG A 3 3.39 13.77 47.33
C ARG A 3 4.01 14.09 48.69
N LYS A 4 3.65 13.33 49.72
CA LYS A 4 4.26 13.41 51.05
C LYS A 4 5.61 12.71 51.02
N ASN A 5 6.58 13.24 51.76
CA ASN A 5 7.92 12.68 51.89
C ASN A 5 8.02 11.85 53.17
N ARG A 6 8.49 10.60 53.05
CA ARG A 6 8.71 9.65 54.15
C ARG A 6 9.63 10.22 55.24
N TRP A 7 10.76 10.80 54.83
CA TRP A 7 11.76 11.36 55.74
C TRP A 7 11.21 12.57 56.50
N PHE A 8 10.43 13.40 55.82
CA PHE A 8 9.77 14.55 56.45
C PHE A 8 8.70 14.08 57.46
N ALA A 9 7.94 13.03 57.14
CA ALA A 9 6.98 12.45 58.08
C ALA A 9 7.65 11.85 59.33
N ALA A 10 8.78 11.15 59.15
CA ALA A 10 9.57 10.59 60.25
C ALA A 10 10.15 11.71 61.14
N LEU A 11 10.73 12.75 60.54
CA LEU A 11 11.26 13.90 61.27
C LEU A 11 10.16 14.59 62.11
N MET A 12 8.99 14.82 61.52
CA MET A 12 7.83 15.39 62.23
C MET A 12 7.36 14.49 63.38
N ALA A 13 7.49 13.17 63.25
CA ALA A 13 7.14 12.23 64.31
C ALA A 13 8.15 12.28 65.48
N VAL A 14 9.43 12.56 65.22
CA VAL A 14 10.43 12.76 66.27
C VAL A 14 10.21 14.11 66.98
N VAL A 15 10.08 15.19 66.21
CA VAL A 15 10.04 16.56 66.75
C VAL A 15 8.68 16.88 67.37
N PHE A 16 7.59 16.49 66.75
CA PHE A 16 6.22 16.84 67.15
C PHE A 16 5.36 15.62 67.50
N GLY A 17 5.98 14.45 67.72
CA GLY A 17 5.29 13.21 68.06
C GLY A 17 4.53 13.25 69.38
N PHE A 18 4.97 14.10 70.31
CA PHE A 18 4.28 14.30 71.59
C PHE A 18 2.88 14.92 71.41
N VAL A 19 2.66 15.75 70.39
CA VAL A 19 1.32 16.28 70.03
C VAL A 19 0.64 15.43 68.96
N GLY A 20 1.42 14.78 68.09
CA GLY A 20 0.91 13.93 67.00
C GLY A 20 0.79 14.63 65.64
N VAL A 21 1.50 15.75 65.41
CA VAL A 21 1.38 16.56 64.17
C VAL A 21 1.72 15.76 62.91
N HIS A 22 2.61 14.75 63.01
CA HIS A 22 2.90 13.84 61.90
C HIS A 22 1.67 13.08 61.39
N LYS A 23 0.66 12.82 62.23
CA LYS A 23 -0.60 12.19 61.80
C LYS A 23 -1.42 13.10 60.89
N LEU A 24 -1.40 14.42 61.12
CA LEU A 24 -2.01 15.41 60.22
C LEU A 24 -1.31 15.42 58.87
N TYR A 25 0.03 15.43 58.88
CA TYR A 25 0.82 15.35 57.64
C TYR A 25 0.48 14.10 56.82
N LEU A 26 0.28 12.96 57.49
CA LEU A 26 -0.11 11.70 56.86
C LEU A 26 -1.60 11.66 56.43
N GLY A 27 -2.41 12.66 56.79
CA GLY A 27 -3.85 12.71 56.47
C GLY A 27 -4.74 11.88 57.39
N LYS A 28 -4.21 11.44 58.55
CA LYS A 28 -4.92 10.61 59.53
C LYS A 28 -5.52 11.49 60.64
N ILE A 29 -6.63 12.16 60.34
CA ILE A 29 -7.27 13.12 61.26
C ILE A 29 -7.68 12.45 62.58
N GLY A 30 -8.25 11.24 62.53
CA GLY A 30 -8.65 10.50 63.73
C GLY A 30 -7.45 10.10 64.60
N GLY A 31 -6.32 9.77 63.98
CA GLY A 31 -5.07 9.49 64.69
C GLY A 31 -4.52 10.73 65.40
N PHE A 32 -4.63 11.91 64.77
CA PHE A 32 -4.24 13.17 65.40
C PHE A 32 -5.10 13.50 66.62
N ILE A 33 -6.43 13.38 66.50
CA ILE A 33 -7.36 13.66 67.61
C ILE A 33 -7.07 12.73 68.80
N LEU A 34 -6.79 11.45 68.54
CA LEU A 34 -6.41 10.49 69.58
C LEU A 34 -5.10 10.89 70.30
N TYR A 35 -4.08 11.29 69.54
CA TYR A 35 -2.82 11.77 70.11
C TYR A 35 -3.01 13.02 70.97
N LEU A 36 -3.85 13.96 70.52
CA LEU A 36 -4.15 15.18 71.28
C LEU A 36 -4.89 14.89 72.59
N PHE A 37 -5.88 13.98 72.56
CA PHE A 37 -6.58 13.53 73.75
C PHE A 37 -5.62 12.86 74.75
N LEU A 38 -4.80 11.91 74.28
CA LEU A 38 -3.83 11.21 75.12
C LEU A 38 -2.76 12.16 75.67
N PHE A 39 -2.37 13.19 74.92
CA PHE A 39 -1.41 14.19 75.37
C PHE A 39 -1.92 14.96 76.59
N PHE A 40 -3.15 15.51 76.55
CA PHE A 40 -3.75 16.22 77.68
C PHE A 40 -4.02 15.30 78.87
N MET A 41 -4.54 14.10 78.61
CA MET A 41 -4.79 13.09 79.65
C MET A 41 -3.49 12.71 80.37
N SER A 42 -2.41 12.48 79.62
CA SER A 42 -1.11 12.08 80.15
C SER A 42 -0.45 13.17 80.99
N ILE A 43 -0.52 14.43 80.54
CA ILE A 43 0.01 15.56 81.32
C ILE A 43 -0.77 15.74 82.62
N SER A 44 -2.09 15.57 82.59
CA SER A 44 -2.93 15.72 83.78
C SER A 44 -2.70 14.64 84.84
N ILE A 45 -2.28 13.43 84.44
CA ILE A 45 -2.12 12.28 85.36
C ILE A 45 -0.66 12.06 85.76
N PHE A 46 0.27 12.16 84.80
CA PHE A 46 1.67 11.77 84.97
C PHE A 46 2.64 12.97 84.94
N PHE A 47 2.14 14.20 84.76
CA PHE A 47 2.95 15.41 84.54
C PHE A 47 3.95 15.30 83.38
N MET A 48 3.78 14.30 82.50
CA MET A 48 4.65 14.04 81.34
C MET A 48 3.81 13.48 80.19
N PRO A 49 4.09 13.84 78.91
CA PRO A 49 3.37 13.30 77.76
C PRO A 49 3.93 11.94 77.30
N LEU A 50 3.24 10.85 77.67
CA LEU A 50 3.58 9.47 77.25
C LEU A 50 3.46 9.27 75.72
N THR A 51 2.73 10.15 75.04
CA THR A 51 2.64 10.20 73.57
C THR A 51 3.98 10.43 72.89
N PHE A 52 4.98 10.99 73.58
CA PHE A 52 6.33 11.14 73.05
C PHE A 52 6.94 9.79 72.63
N ILE A 53 6.77 8.75 73.46
CA ILE A 53 7.30 7.40 73.18
C ILE A 53 6.60 6.80 71.96
N PHE A 54 5.29 6.97 71.85
CA PHE A 54 4.52 6.52 70.68
C PHE A 54 4.94 7.25 69.40
N GLY A 55 5.28 8.55 69.49
CA GLY A 55 5.86 9.32 68.40
C GLY A 55 7.19 8.74 67.89
N LEU A 56 8.08 8.31 68.79
CA LEU A 56 9.35 7.67 68.42
C LEU A 56 9.14 6.31 67.75
N ILE A 57 8.20 5.50 68.25
CA ILE A 57 7.84 4.21 67.65
C ILE A 57 7.26 4.42 66.24
N ASP A 58 6.40 5.42 66.06
CA ASP A 58 5.86 5.79 64.75
C ASP A 58 6.98 6.26 63.78
N SER A 59 7.95 7.04 64.27
CA SER A 59 9.09 7.47 63.47
C SER A 59 9.92 6.29 62.97
N PHE A 60 10.28 5.37 63.87
CA PHE A 60 11.01 4.16 63.52
C PHE A 60 10.25 3.33 62.47
N LYS A 61 8.95 3.14 62.68
CA LYS A 61 8.08 2.43 61.74
C LYS A 61 8.02 3.08 60.36
N ILE A 62 7.98 4.41 60.28
CA ILE A 62 7.99 5.16 59.01
C ILE A 62 9.37 5.09 58.34
N MET A 63 10.45 5.02 59.11
CA MET A 63 11.79 4.90 58.56
C MET A 63 12.08 3.47 58.05
N SER A 64 11.52 2.46 58.71
CA SER A 64 11.68 1.05 58.34
C SER A 64 10.87 0.60 57.12
N MET A 65 9.84 1.37 56.70
CA MET A 65 9.12 1.08 55.45
C MET A 65 9.86 1.62 54.24
N SER A 66 9.73 0.98 53.07
CA SER A 66 10.31 1.50 51.83
C SER A 66 9.59 2.77 51.34
N ASP A 67 10.20 3.53 50.42
CA ASP A 67 9.52 4.69 49.81
C ASP A 67 8.26 4.27 49.03
N GLU A 68 8.28 3.07 48.44
CA GLU A 68 7.15 2.47 47.73
C GLU A 68 6.01 2.12 48.68
N GLU A 69 6.30 1.45 49.79
CA GLU A 69 5.32 1.11 50.84
C GLU A 69 4.75 2.38 51.50
N PHE A 70 5.57 3.39 51.72
CA PHE A 70 5.13 4.68 52.25
C PHE A 70 4.16 5.37 51.28
N ASP A 71 4.50 5.39 50.00
CA ASP A 71 3.67 6.00 48.97
C ASP A 71 2.34 5.27 48.80
N GLU A 72 2.36 3.94 48.78
CA GLU A 72 1.14 3.12 48.70
C GLU A 72 0.20 3.44 49.87
N LYS A 73 0.76 3.58 51.08
CA LYS A 73 -0.02 3.75 52.31
C LYS A 73 -0.48 5.18 52.56
N TYR A 74 0.29 6.19 52.15
CA TYR A 74 0.05 7.58 52.53
C TYR A 74 -0.10 8.56 51.36
N ASN A 75 0.28 8.15 50.15
CA ASN A 75 0.15 8.90 48.89
C ASN A 75 -0.79 8.20 47.89
N TYR A 76 -1.74 7.40 48.38
CA TYR A 76 -2.77 6.76 47.55
C TYR A 76 -3.55 7.80 46.71
N GLY A 77 -3.60 7.60 45.40
CA GLY A 77 -4.28 8.51 44.45
C GLY A 77 -3.44 9.68 43.94
N VAL A 78 -2.18 9.83 44.37
CA VAL A 78 -1.21 10.68 43.65
C VAL A 78 -0.73 9.85 42.45
N PRO A 79 -0.78 10.35 41.20
CA PRO A 79 -0.31 9.60 40.04
C PRO A 79 1.13 9.16 40.26
N GLN A 80 1.35 7.87 40.54
CA GLN A 80 2.67 7.27 40.41
C GLN A 80 3.02 7.44 38.95
N GLY A 81 4.06 8.23 38.67
CA GLY A 81 4.48 8.52 37.31
C GLY A 81 4.55 7.22 36.52
N ILE A 82 3.72 7.12 35.49
CA ILE A 82 3.69 5.95 34.59
C ILE A 82 5.13 5.65 34.20
N PRO A 83 5.63 4.40 34.30
CA PRO A 83 7.01 4.08 33.96
C PRO A 83 7.32 4.64 32.58
N ARG A 84 8.23 5.62 32.50
CA ARG A 84 8.53 6.40 31.28
C ARG A 84 8.69 5.48 30.05
N GLY A 85 9.30 4.30 30.25
CA GLY A 85 9.52 3.32 29.19
C GLY A 85 8.25 2.76 28.51
N ARG A 86 7.08 2.64 29.15
CA ARG A 86 5.89 2.08 28.48
C ARG A 86 5.16 3.13 27.63
N LEU A 87 5.17 4.38 28.08
CA LEU A 87 4.57 5.52 27.36
C LEU A 87 5.47 5.96 26.20
N GLU A 88 6.78 5.99 26.41
CA GLU A 88 7.77 6.26 25.35
C GLU A 88 7.70 5.19 24.28
N LYS A 89 7.66 3.90 24.64
CA LYS A 89 7.55 2.80 23.66
C LYS A 89 6.25 2.89 22.84
N ARG A 90 5.11 3.21 23.48
CA ARG A 90 3.84 3.47 22.77
C ARG A 90 3.92 4.70 21.87
N ARG A 91 4.61 5.76 22.30
CA ARG A 91 4.80 6.99 21.53
C ARG A 91 5.71 6.75 20.34
N GLU A 92 6.77 5.98 20.49
CA GLU A 92 7.68 5.53 19.43
C GLU A 92 6.96 4.61 18.44
N GLU A 93 6.14 3.67 18.91
CA GLU A 93 5.28 2.83 18.06
C GLU A 93 4.28 3.68 17.25
N GLN A 94 3.70 4.72 17.86
CA GLN A 94 2.81 5.64 17.17
C GLN A 94 3.55 6.54 16.17
N MET A 95 4.74 7.03 16.53
CA MET A 95 5.56 7.88 15.67
C MET A 95 6.17 7.10 14.51
N THR A 96 6.56 5.83 14.69
CA THR A 96 7.01 4.95 13.61
C THR A 96 5.88 4.60 12.64
N LYS A 97 4.64 4.48 13.12
CA LYS A 97 3.45 4.32 12.28
C LYS A 97 3.15 5.58 11.45
N TYR A 98 3.40 6.76 12.02
CA TYR A 98 3.22 8.05 11.34
C TYR A 98 4.35 8.37 10.35
N ASN A 99 5.60 8.03 10.69
CA ASN A 99 6.80 8.24 9.86
C ASN A 99 7.07 7.12 8.84
N ARG A 100 6.11 6.22 8.59
CA ARG A 100 6.19 5.35 7.41
C ARG A 100 6.22 6.25 6.17
N PRO A 101 7.20 6.15 5.27
CA PRO A 101 7.22 6.97 4.06
C PRO A 101 5.99 6.67 3.21
N GLN A 102 4.95 7.51 3.32
CA GLN A 102 3.73 7.47 2.49
C GLN A 102 4.00 7.95 1.05
N ALA A 103 5.26 8.18 0.67
CA ALA A 103 5.63 8.58 -0.68
C ALA A 103 5.11 7.58 -1.75
N ASN A 104 5.10 6.28 -1.42
CA ASN A 104 4.62 5.25 -2.34
C ASN A 104 3.07 5.16 -2.44
N SER A 105 2.32 5.54 -1.40
CA SER A 105 0.85 5.53 -1.46
C SER A 105 0.29 6.76 -2.19
N ILE A 106 0.92 7.92 -2.01
CA ILE A 106 0.54 9.17 -2.70
C ILE A 106 0.77 9.04 -4.21
N ASN A 107 1.91 8.47 -4.64
CA ASN A 107 2.22 8.29 -6.05
C ASN A 107 1.28 7.28 -6.73
N ASN A 108 0.95 6.17 -6.05
CA ASN A 108 -0.03 5.21 -6.57
C ASN A 108 -1.44 5.80 -6.66
N PHE A 109 -1.85 6.64 -5.70
CA PHE A 109 -3.14 7.32 -5.77
C PHE A 109 -3.19 8.34 -6.92
N LYS A 110 -2.16 9.17 -7.07
CA LYS A 110 -2.03 10.14 -8.18
C LYS A 110 -2.04 9.45 -9.54
N ASN A 111 -1.33 8.34 -9.70
CA ASN A 111 -1.32 7.57 -10.94
C ASN A 111 -2.71 6.97 -11.23
N LYS A 112 -3.40 6.45 -10.21
CA LYS A 112 -4.77 5.93 -10.37
C LYS A 112 -5.76 7.02 -10.81
N THR A 113 -5.67 8.22 -10.23
CA THR A 113 -6.52 9.36 -10.65
C THR A 113 -6.16 9.85 -12.05
N LYS A 114 -4.87 9.86 -12.41
CA LYS A 114 -4.41 10.20 -13.76
C LYS A 114 -4.90 9.19 -14.80
N ILE A 115 -4.83 7.89 -14.50
CA ILE A 115 -5.35 6.83 -15.37
C ILE A 115 -6.86 7.00 -15.58
N SER A 116 -7.65 7.21 -14.51
CA SER A 116 -9.10 7.34 -14.64
C SER A 116 -9.51 8.59 -15.40
N THR A 117 -8.81 9.71 -15.20
CA THR A 117 -9.06 10.96 -15.96
C THR A 117 -8.73 10.82 -17.44
N LEU A 118 -7.57 10.23 -17.78
CA LEU A 118 -7.19 9.96 -19.17
C LEU A 118 -8.16 8.99 -19.85
N LYS A 119 -8.58 7.92 -19.15
CA LYS A 119 -9.54 6.94 -19.70
C LYS A 119 -10.89 7.59 -20.01
N ASN A 120 -11.39 8.46 -19.12
CA ASN A 120 -12.63 9.19 -19.35
C ASN A 120 -12.50 10.20 -20.49
N SER A 121 -11.35 10.88 -20.61
CA SER A 121 -11.04 11.78 -21.73
C SER A 121 -11.04 11.03 -23.07
N GLY A 122 -10.30 9.93 -23.16
CA GLY A 122 -10.22 9.09 -24.35
C GLY A 122 -11.59 8.52 -24.75
N LEU A 123 -12.39 8.04 -23.79
CA LEU A 123 -13.74 7.55 -24.05
C LEU A 123 -14.70 8.65 -24.54
N LYS A 124 -14.53 9.89 -24.07
CA LYS A 124 -15.32 11.02 -24.56
C LYS A 124 -14.99 11.31 -26.03
N LYS A 125 -13.70 11.50 -26.33
CA LYS A 125 -13.20 11.73 -27.70
C LYS A 125 -13.58 10.60 -28.65
N TYR A 126 -13.52 9.35 -28.18
CA TYR A 126 -13.95 8.18 -28.93
C TYR A 126 -15.42 8.28 -29.36
N LYS A 127 -16.31 8.71 -28.45
CA LYS A 127 -17.74 8.92 -28.76
C LYS A 127 -17.96 10.12 -29.67
N ASP A 128 -17.10 11.12 -29.57
CA ASP A 128 -17.11 12.32 -30.43
C ASP A 128 -16.49 12.03 -31.81
N PHE A 129 -16.05 10.79 -32.08
CA PHE A 129 -15.35 10.34 -33.30
C PHE A 129 -13.97 10.97 -33.54
N ASP A 130 -13.39 11.63 -32.54
CA ASP A 130 -12.01 12.11 -32.54
C ASP A 130 -11.05 10.95 -32.21
N LEU A 131 -10.99 9.97 -33.11
CA LEU A 131 -10.37 8.66 -32.86
C LEU A 131 -8.85 8.76 -32.66
N ASP A 132 -8.14 9.59 -33.43
CA ASP A 132 -6.70 9.76 -33.31
C ASP A 132 -6.32 10.33 -31.93
N ASP A 133 -7.04 11.35 -31.47
CA ASP A 133 -6.84 11.95 -30.16
C ASP A 133 -7.26 11.02 -29.02
N ALA A 134 -8.28 10.18 -29.24
CA ALA A 134 -8.68 9.15 -28.30
C ALA A 134 -7.58 8.09 -28.14
N ILE A 135 -6.99 7.64 -29.26
CA ILE A 135 -5.86 6.68 -29.27
C ILE A 135 -4.69 7.26 -28.47
N LEU A 136 -4.34 8.53 -28.67
CA LEU A 136 -3.26 9.18 -27.91
C LEU A 136 -3.50 9.15 -26.40
N ASP A 137 -4.73 9.42 -25.96
CA ASP A 137 -5.07 9.37 -24.53
C ASP A 137 -5.04 7.94 -23.97
N PHE A 138 -5.49 6.95 -24.74
CA PHE A 138 -5.41 5.54 -24.34
C PHE A 138 -3.98 4.99 -24.34
N VAL A 139 -3.10 5.43 -25.24
CA VAL A 139 -1.68 5.06 -25.20
C VAL A 139 -1.04 5.52 -23.90
N LYS A 140 -1.33 6.74 -23.43
CA LYS A 140 -0.86 7.21 -22.11
C LYS A 140 -1.42 6.37 -20.95
N VAL A 141 -2.63 5.84 -21.08
CA VAL A 141 -3.18 4.88 -20.10
C VAL A 141 -2.38 3.59 -20.10
N LEU A 142 -2.03 3.06 -21.27
CA LEU A 142 -1.23 1.84 -21.42
C LEU A 142 0.22 2.03 -20.97
N GLU A 143 0.80 3.23 -21.08
CA GLU A 143 2.12 3.54 -20.49
C GLU A 143 2.10 3.42 -18.96
N LEU A 144 1.00 3.79 -18.32
CA LEU A 144 0.83 3.73 -16.86
C LEU A 144 0.35 2.35 -16.39
N ASN A 145 -0.46 1.66 -17.20
CA ASN A 145 -0.94 0.31 -16.94
C ASN A 145 -0.91 -0.55 -18.22
N PRO A 146 0.24 -1.19 -18.51
CA PRO A 146 0.41 -1.99 -19.73
C PRO A 146 -0.44 -3.26 -19.80
N LYS A 147 -1.11 -3.64 -18.70
CA LYS A 147 -1.92 -4.86 -18.61
C LYS A 147 -3.43 -4.61 -18.59
N ASP A 148 -3.88 -3.40 -18.95
CA ASP A 148 -5.32 -3.10 -19.02
C ASP A 148 -5.93 -3.67 -20.31
N SER A 149 -6.50 -4.87 -20.20
CA SER A 149 -7.17 -5.59 -21.30
C SER A 149 -8.28 -4.77 -21.95
N ASN A 150 -9.06 -4.04 -21.14
CA ASN A 150 -10.15 -3.19 -21.63
C ASN A 150 -9.65 -2.02 -22.48
N THR A 151 -8.55 -1.38 -22.07
CA THR A 151 -7.97 -0.28 -22.85
C THR A 151 -7.36 -0.79 -24.15
N HIS A 152 -6.71 -1.97 -24.15
CA HIS A 152 -6.28 -2.60 -25.40
C HIS A 152 -7.44 -2.90 -26.36
N PHE A 153 -8.56 -3.41 -25.85
CA PHE A 153 -9.76 -3.64 -26.65
C PHE A 153 -10.33 -2.34 -27.25
N THR A 154 -10.47 -1.27 -26.46
CA THR A 154 -10.97 0.02 -26.95
C THR A 154 -10.04 0.64 -28.00
N VAL A 155 -8.72 0.55 -27.80
CA VAL A 155 -7.73 1.01 -28.79
C VAL A 155 -7.83 0.21 -30.08
N ALA A 156 -8.05 -1.11 -30.00
CA ALA A 156 -8.29 -1.91 -31.20
C ALA A 156 -9.56 -1.51 -31.96
N CYS A 157 -10.63 -1.15 -31.24
CA CYS A 157 -11.85 -0.62 -31.84
C CYS A 157 -11.57 0.72 -32.54
N ALA A 158 -10.82 1.62 -31.90
CA ALA A 158 -10.41 2.89 -32.50
C ALA A 158 -9.58 2.66 -33.77
N TYR A 159 -8.60 1.74 -33.73
CA TYR A 159 -7.80 1.41 -34.91
C TYR A 159 -8.63 0.78 -36.03
N SER A 160 -9.62 -0.05 -35.69
CA SER A 160 -10.57 -0.62 -36.65
C SER A 160 -11.38 0.47 -37.36
N LEU A 161 -11.88 1.47 -36.61
CA LEU A 161 -12.60 2.61 -37.16
C LEU A 161 -11.72 3.53 -38.01
N THR A 162 -10.43 3.65 -37.69
CA THR A 162 -9.44 4.36 -38.53
C THR A 162 -8.82 3.49 -39.63
N GLU A 163 -9.37 2.29 -39.86
CA GLU A 163 -8.94 1.34 -40.90
C GLU A 163 -7.48 0.82 -40.80
N GLN A 164 -6.88 0.89 -39.62
CA GLN A 164 -5.51 0.41 -39.36
C GLN A 164 -5.52 -1.06 -38.89
N LYS A 165 -5.73 -1.99 -39.82
CA LYS A 165 -5.96 -3.42 -39.51
C LYS A 165 -4.83 -4.06 -38.71
N GLU A 166 -3.57 -3.80 -39.05
CA GLU A 166 -2.41 -4.47 -38.43
C GLU A 166 -2.31 -4.10 -36.95
N LYS A 167 -2.51 -2.81 -36.64
CA LYS A 167 -2.51 -2.30 -35.26
C LYS A 167 -3.72 -2.80 -34.49
N ALA A 168 -4.89 -2.86 -35.13
CA ALA A 168 -6.11 -3.39 -34.52
C ALA A 168 -5.92 -4.85 -34.10
N PHE A 169 -5.42 -5.72 -35.00
CA PHE A 169 -5.16 -7.13 -34.69
C PHE A 169 -4.16 -7.31 -33.55
N ARG A 170 -3.08 -6.53 -33.54
CA ARG A 170 -2.08 -6.57 -32.46
C ARG A 170 -2.69 -6.19 -31.10
N HIS A 171 -3.52 -5.16 -31.04
CA HIS A 171 -4.15 -4.76 -29.79
C HIS A 171 -5.25 -5.71 -29.34
N LEU A 172 -5.98 -6.34 -30.27
CA LEU A 172 -6.90 -7.43 -29.95
C LEU A 172 -6.19 -8.63 -29.33
N SER A 173 -5.04 -9.03 -29.90
CA SER A 173 -4.29 -10.14 -29.33
C SER A 173 -3.77 -9.83 -27.93
N LEU A 174 -3.26 -8.62 -27.73
CA LEU A 174 -2.84 -8.16 -26.40
C LEU A 174 -4.01 -8.13 -25.41
N ALA A 175 -5.21 -7.73 -25.83
CA ALA A 175 -6.39 -7.75 -24.97
C ALA A 175 -6.74 -9.19 -24.54
N VAL A 176 -6.65 -10.17 -25.45
CA VAL A 176 -6.90 -11.58 -25.13
C VAL A 176 -5.80 -12.16 -24.24
N GLU A 177 -4.53 -11.85 -24.52
CA GLU A 177 -3.37 -12.30 -23.72
C GLU A 177 -3.38 -11.75 -22.29
N THR A 178 -3.86 -10.52 -22.10
CA THR A 178 -3.97 -9.88 -20.78
C THR A 178 -5.18 -10.37 -19.98
N GLY A 179 -6.04 -11.22 -20.57
CA GLY A 179 -7.19 -11.81 -19.89
C GLY A 179 -8.45 -10.96 -19.96
N MET A 180 -8.79 -10.43 -21.15
CA MET A 180 -10.08 -9.81 -21.40
C MET A 180 -11.25 -10.72 -21.00
N ASP A 181 -12.27 -10.12 -20.38
CA ASP A 181 -13.38 -10.85 -19.76
C ASP A 181 -14.27 -11.59 -20.78
N ASP A 182 -14.58 -10.94 -21.92
CA ASP A 182 -15.49 -11.50 -22.92
C ASP A 182 -14.91 -11.40 -24.34
N VAL A 183 -14.27 -12.50 -24.74
CA VAL A 183 -13.69 -12.66 -26.09
C VAL A 183 -14.76 -12.62 -27.18
N ASN A 184 -16.03 -12.95 -26.87
CA ASN A 184 -17.11 -12.89 -27.86
C ASN A 184 -17.39 -11.46 -28.33
N ARG A 185 -17.02 -10.44 -27.53
CA ARG A 185 -17.15 -9.03 -27.94
C ARG A 185 -16.35 -8.73 -29.21
N ILE A 186 -15.26 -9.44 -29.48
CA ILE A 186 -14.50 -9.29 -30.74
C ILE A 186 -15.38 -9.62 -31.96
N LEU A 187 -16.28 -10.59 -31.81
CA LEU A 187 -17.17 -11.07 -32.88
C LEU A 187 -18.42 -10.20 -33.03
N THR A 188 -18.91 -9.59 -31.96
CA THR A 188 -20.21 -8.88 -31.93
C THR A 188 -20.10 -7.37 -31.98
N HIS A 189 -19.01 -6.76 -31.52
CA HIS A 189 -18.93 -5.30 -31.35
C HIS A 189 -18.90 -4.57 -32.71
N ASP A 190 -19.77 -3.58 -32.91
CA ASP A 190 -19.95 -2.91 -34.22
C ASP A 190 -18.66 -2.27 -34.74
N ASP A 191 -17.93 -1.56 -33.88
CA ASP A 191 -16.69 -0.86 -34.24
C ASP A 191 -15.57 -1.78 -34.80
N LEU A 192 -15.65 -3.09 -34.56
CA LEU A 192 -14.73 -4.09 -35.09
C LEU A 192 -15.18 -4.69 -36.44
N ALA A 193 -16.24 -4.17 -37.05
CA ALA A 193 -16.75 -4.64 -38.33
C ALA A 193 -15.67 -4.63 -39.43
N PHE A 194 -14.87 -3.56 -39.50
CA PHE A 194 -13.78 -3.45 -40.48
C PHE A 194 -12.76 -4.60 -40.34
N VAL A 195 -12.33 -4.89 -39.11
CA VAL A 195 -11.38 -5.99 -38.83
C VAL A 195 -11.98 -7.36 -39.17
N ARG A 196 -13.29 -7.56 -38.96
CA ARG A 196 -13.97 -8.83 -39.27
C ARG A 196 -14.11 -9.12 -40.75
N ILE A 197 -14.10 -8.09 -41.60
CA ILE A 197 -14.20 -8.22 -43.05
C ILE A 197 -12.84 -8.59 -43.67
N GLN A 198 -11.74 -8.37 -42.95
CA GLN A 198 -10.40 -8.66 -43.44
C GLN A 198 -10.19 -10.17 -43.68
N PRO A 199 -9.52 -10.57 -44.77
CA PRO A 199 -9.31 -11.99 -45.10
C PRO A 199 -8.49 -12.73 -44.04
N GLU A 200 -7.64 -12.02 -43.28
CA GLU A 200 -6.82 -12.59 -42.22
C GLU A 200 -7.63 -12.91 -40.95
N PHE A 201 -8.84 -12.36 -40.81
CA PHE A 201 -9.66 -12.49 -39.60
C PHE A 201 -10.04 -13.93 -39.30
N ASP A 202 -10.33 -14.74 -40.31
CA ASP A 202 -10.68 -16.15 -40.12
C ASP A 202 -9.51 -16.95 -39.54
N ASN A 203 -8.29 -16.65 -39.99
CA ASN A 203 -7.08 -17.27 -39.47
C ASN A 203 -6.79 -16.78 -38.04
N PHE A 204 -6.99 -15.49 -37.79
CA PHE A 204 -6.87 -14.89 -36.46
C PHE A 204 -7.85 -15.55 -35.46
N LYS A 205 -9.12 -15.73 -35.86
CA LYS A 205 -10.15 -16.42 -35.06
C LYS A 205 -9.79 -17.88 -34.78
N LYS A 206 -9.35 -18.63 -35.80
CA LYS A 206 -8.89 -20.03 -35.64
C LYS A 206 -7.68 -20.13 -34.71
N GLY A 207 -6.79 -19.14 -34.73
CA GLY A 207 -5.63 -19.03 -33.85
C GLY A 207 -5.96 -18.61 -32.41
N GLY A 208 -7.24 -18.48 -32.05
CA GLY A 208 -7.65 -18.03 -30.72
C GLY A 208 -7.38 -16.55 -30.48
N PHE A 209 -7.49 -15.73 -31.53
CA PHE A 209 -7.24 -14.28 -31.51
C PHE A 209 -5.80 -13.91 -31.12
N ARG A 210 -4.83 -14.76 -31.48
CA ARG A 210 -3.41 -14.47 -31.34
C ARG A 210 -2.87 -13.87 -32.63
N TYR A 211 -2.20 -12.74 -32.52
CA TYR A 211 -1.61 -12.08 -33.69
C TYR A 211 -0.22 -12.64 -33.94
N THR A 212 -0.10 -13.48 -34.96
CA THR A 212 1.19 -13.80 -35.58
C THR A 212 1.44 -12.75 -36.64
N SER A 213 2.46 -11.91 -36.49
CA SER A 213 2.87 -10.96 -37.54
C SER A 213 3.17 -11.73 -38.83
N MET A 214 2.25 -11.75 -39.78
CA MET A 214 2.46 -12.41 -41.08
C MET A 214 3.45 -11.65 -41.97
N ASP A 215 3.80 -10.40 -41.63
CA ASP A 215 4.47 -9.47 -42.54
C ASP A 215 5.95 -9.72 -42.88
N ASN A 216 6.69 -10.52 -42.10
CA ASN A 216 8.09 -10.78 -42.47
C ASN A 216 8.27 -12.00 -43.38
N ASN A 217 7.30 -12.93 -43.41
CA ASN A 217 7.43 -14.16 -44.17
C ASN A 217 6.56 -14.17 -45.44
N SER A 218 5.40 -13.52 -45.46
CA SER A 218 4.53 -13.49 -46.65
C SER A 218 5.17 -12.73 -47.82
N ASN A 219 5.72 -11.52 -47.58
CA ASN A 219 6.39 -10.74 -48.63
C ASN A 219 7.64 -11.44 -49.18
N GLN A 220 8.41 -12.12 -48.33
CA GLN A 220 9.55 -12.94 -48.79
C GLN A 220 9.08 -14.19 -49.55
N GLN A 221 8.07 -14.89 -49.05
CA GLN A 221 7.51 -16.07 -49.72
C GLN A 221 6.88 -15.73 -51.06
N GLU A 222 6.14 -14.62 -51.18
CA GLU A 222 5.58 -14.13 -52.43
C GLU A 222 6.67 -13.70 -53.42
N ALA A 223 7.72 -13.01 -52.96
CA ALA A 223 8.86 -12.65 -53.79
C ALA A 223 9.61 -13.90 -54.31
N ILE A 224 9.80 -14.91 -53.45
CA ILE A 224 10.40 -16.20 -53.82
C ILE A 224 9.49 -16.94 -54.83
N LEU A 225 8.17 -16.93 -54.62
CA LEU A 225 7.21 -17.57 -55.52
C LEU A 225 7.24 -16.94 -56.92
N HIS A 226 7.26 -15.60 -56.98
CA HIS A 226 7.33 -14.86 -58.23
C HIS A 226 8.66 -15.11 -58.97
N GLN A 227 9.77 -15.26 -58.25
CA GLN A 227 11.06 -15.66 -58.85
C GLN A 227 11.00 -17.08 -59.42
N LEU A 228 10.42 -18.04 -58.69
CA LEU A 228 10.24 -19.42 -59.15
C LEU A 228 9.34 -19.51 -60.39
N GLN A 229 8.29 -18.70 -60.44
CA GLN A 229 7.38 -18.64 -61.59
C GLN A 229 8.08 -18.08 -62.83
N LYS A 230 8.89 -17.03 -62.67
CA LYS A 230 9.68 -16.43 -63.76
C LYS A 230 10.67 -17.41 -64.39
N ILE A 231 11.42 -18.18 -63.58
CA ILE A 231 12.37 -19.17 -64.11
C ILE A 231 11.65 -20.37 -64.75
N SER A 232 10.47 -20.74 -64.23
CA SER A 232 9.63 -21.77 -64.83
C SER A 232 9.13 -21.35 -66.22
N ASP A 233 8.73 -20.09 -66.37
CA ASP A 233 8.32 -19.53 -67.67
C ASP A 233 9.46 -19.46 -68.67
N LEU A 234 10.68 -19.10 -68.25
CA LEU A 234 11.86 -19.10 -69.11
C LEU A 234 12.21 -20.51 -69.63
N ARG A 235 12.11 -21.52 -68.77
CA ARG A 235 12.25 -22.93 -69.15
C ARG A 235 11.16 -23.35 -70.13
N ASN A 236 9.90 -23.03 -69.86
CA ASN A 236 8.77 -23.40 -70.72
C ASN A 236 8.87 -22.73 -72.11
N ARG A 237 9.53 -21.57 -72.21
CA ARG A 237 9.82 -20.87 -73.48
C ARG A 237 11.07 -21.39 -74.20
N GLY A 238 11.78 -22.38 -73.65
CA GLY A 238 13.01 -22.94 -74.23
C GLY A 238 14.24 -22.04 -74.09
N LEU A 239 14.17 -20.99 -73.27
CA LEU A 239 15.27 -20.03 -73.04
C LEU A 239 16.22 -20.46 -71.92
N LEU A 240 15.89 -21.55 -71.21
CA LEU A 240 16.65 -22.07 -70.08
C LEU A 240 16.68 -23.61 -70.16
N SER A 241 17.89 -24.19 -70.09
CA SER A 241 18.08 -25.65 -70.07
C SER A 241 17.57 -26.25 -68.76
N GLU A 242 17.17 -27.52 -68.78
CA GLU A 242 16.64 -28.23 -67.61
C GLU A 242 17.68 -28.34 -66.48
N LEU A 243 18.96 -28.46 -66.83
CA LEU A 243 20.06 -28.45 -65.86
C LEU A 243 20.20 -27.07 -65.17
N ASP A 244 20.16 -25.99 -65.95
CA ASP A 244 20.31 -24.62 -65.44
C ASP A 244 19.12 -24.20 -64.56
N PHE A 245 17.90 -24.56 -64.98
CA PHE A 245 16.68 -24.36 -64.19
C PHE A 245 16.78 -25.00 -62.81
N ASN A 246 17.29 -26.23 -62.72
CA ASN A 246 17.42 -26.95 -61.46
C ASN A 246 18.44 -26.31 -60.51
N VAL A 247 19.53 -25.74 -61.07
CA VAL A 247 20.54 -25.00 -60.30
C VAL A 247 19.96 -23.70 -59.74
N GLU A 248 19.28 -22.90 -60.58
CA GLU A 248 18.68 -21.64 -60.17
C GLU A 248 17.57 -21.83 -59.13
N ARG A 249 16.68 -22.80 -59.37
CA ARG A 249 15.63 -23.18 -58.41
C ARG A 249 16.21 -23.57 -57.05
N LYS A 250 17.28 -24.37 -57.02
CA LYS A 250 17.94 -24.80 -55.77
C LYS A 250 18.63 -23.65 -55.05
N LYS A 251 19.11 -22.65 -55.77
CA LYS A 251 19.72 -21.43 -55.22
C LYS A 251 18.68 -20.54 -54.56
N ILE A 252 17.53 -20.35 -55.20
CA ILE A 252 16.39 -19.56 -54.68
C ILE A 252 15.82 -20.20 -53.40
N LEU A 253 15.72 -21.53 -53.35
CA LEU A 253 15.19 -22.26 -52.18
C LEU A 253 16.17 -22.36 -50.99
N ARG A 254 17.42 -21.90 -51.15
CA ARG A 254 18.45 -21.92 -50.10
C ARG A 254 18.69 -20.57 -49.43
N GLN A 255 18.10 -19.50 -49.96
CA GLN A 255 18.09 -18.16 -49.35
C GLN A 255 17.04 -18.07 -48.27
#